data_AF-A0A3D2IJ37-F1
#
_entry.id   AF-A0A3D2IJ37-F1
#
_cell.length_a   1.000
_cell.length_b   1.000
_cell.length_c   1.000
_cell.angle_alpha   90.00
_cell.angle_beta   90.00
_cell.angle_gamma   90.00
#
_symmetry.space_group_name_H-M   'P 1'
#
loop_
_entity.id
_entity.type
_entity.pdbx_description
1 polymer ?
#
loop_
_entity_poly.entity_id
_entity_poly.type
_entity_poly.pdbx_seq_one_letter_code
_entity_poly.pdbx_strand_id
1 'polypeptide(L)'
;YQSKYDVGRAQVNNPDQDFPNYSDLENLGKDIFFGGRGDCAQCHTSDLFVGDEARNNGLDAVLTDLGLGAVTGNANDNGKFKVGSLRNIELTAPYMHDGRFETLEEVIDHYNSGVQASATLDNRLE
;
A
#
# COMPACT_ATOMS: atom_id res chain seq x y z
N TYR A 1 -16.57 -6.00 -8.43
CA TYR A 1 -16.34 -5.06 -9.55
C TYR A 1 -17.55 -4.11 -9.69
N GLN A 2 -17.81 -3.30 -8.67
CA GLN A 2 -18.91 -2.33 -8.67
C GLN A 2 -18.54 -1.06 -7.88
N SER A 3 -17.27 -0.89 -7.49
CA SER A 3 -16.84 0.33 -6.82
C SER A 3 -16.83 1.50 -7.81
N LYS A 4 -16.78 2.72 -7.27
CA LYS A 4 -16.59 3.93 -8.08
C LYS A 4 -15.32 3.86 -8.93
N TYR A 5 -14.24 3.26 -8.40
CA TYR A 5 -13.01 2.97 -9.13
C TYR A 5 -13.27 2.04 -10.34
N ASP A 6 -13.98 0.92 -10.13
CA ASP A 6 -14.25 -0.04 -11.21
C ASP A 6 -15.01 0.61 -12.37
N VAL A 7 -16.00 1.44 -12.05
CA VAL A 7 -16.81 2.19 -13.03
C VAL A 7 -15.98 3.23 -13.78
N GLY A 8 -15.08 3.94 -13.09
CA GLY A 8 -14.20 4.93 -13.70
C GLY A 8 -13.11 4.30 -14.57
N ARG A 9 -12.49 3.22 -14.08
CA ARG A 9 -11.46 2.47 -14.80
C ARG A 9 -11.96 1.95 -16.14
N ALA A 10 -13.22 1.51 -16.23
CA ALA A 10 -13.82 1.03 -17.47
C ALA A 10 -14.04 2.14 -18.54
N GLN A 11 -13.94 3.42 -18.18
CA GLN A 11 -14.21 4.56 -19.07
C GLN A 11 -12.95 5.16 -19.71
N VAL A 12 -11.76 4.71 -19.30
CA VAL A 12 -10.48 5.27 -19.76
C VAL A 12 -9.55 4.18 -20.26
N ASN A 13 -8.55 4.54 -21.07
CA ASN A 13 -7.60 3.57 -21.62
C ASN A 13 -6.51 3.22 -20.60
N ASN A 14 -6.08 4.18 -19.78
CA ASN A 14 -5.02 4.03 -18.78
C ASN A 14 -5.52 4.52 -17.39
N PRO A 15 -5.25 3.81 -16.27
CA PRO A 15 -5.54 4.28 -14.91
C PRO A 15 -4.97 5.66 -14.56
N ASP A 16 -3.91 6.12 -15.23
CA ASP A 16 -3.32 7.45 -15.01
C ASP A 16 -4.26 8.59 -15.46
N GLN A 17 -5.18 8.32 -16.39
CA GLN A 17 -6.13 9.33 -16.86
C GLN A 17 -7.17 9.66 -15.79
N ASP A 18 -7.62 10.91 -15.74
CA ASP A 18 -8.74 11.30 -14.88
C ASP A 18 -9.99 10.48 -15.17
N PHE A 19 -10.61 9.98 -14.11
CA PHE A 19 -11.85 9.23 -14.22
C PHE A 19 -13.01 10.22 -14.30
N PRO A 20 -13.87 10.17 -15.33
CA PRO A 20 -14.97 11.14 -15.48
C PRO A 20 -15.99 11.14 -14.35
N ASN A 21 -16.08 10.03 -13.60
CA ASN A 21 -16.97 9.88 -12.45
C ASN A 21 -16.32 10.24 -11.11
N TYR A 22 -15.03 10.60 -11.10
CA TYR A 22 -14.33 11.08 -9.91
C TYR A 22 -14.49 12.59 -9.77
N SER A 23 -14.49 13.07 -8.52
CA SER A 23 -14.26 14.47 -8.19
C SER A 23 -12.80 14.83 -8.42
N ASP A 24 -12.51 16.14 -8.42
CA ASP A 24 -11.14 16.65 -8.55
C ASP A 24 -10.21 16.11 -7.45
N LEU A 25 -10.72 15.97 -6.21
CA LEU A 25 -9.94 15.42 -5.10
C LEU A 25 -9.67 13.92 -5.25
N GLU A 26 -10.64 13.16 -5.77
CA GLU A 26 -10.43 11.72 -6.01
C GLU A 26 -9.44 11.49 -7.16
N ASN A 27 -9.49 12.32 -8.22
CA ASN A 27 -8.50 12.26 -9.29
C ASN A 27 -7.11 12.73 -8.81
N LEU A 28 -7.03 13.75 -7.95
CA LEU A 28 -5.77 14.15 -7.33
C LEU A 28 -5.17 13.03 -6.45
N GLY A 29 -5.97 12.38 -5.62
CA GLY A 29 -5.52 11.24 -4.82
C GLY A 29 -5.07 10.07 -5.69
N LYS A 30 -5.80 9.80 -6.78
CA LYS A 30 -5.42 8.80 -7.79
C LYS A 30 -4.09 9.14 -8.46
N ASP A 31 -3.87 10.39 -8.85
CA ASP A 31 -2.62 10.86 -9.45
C ASP A 31 -1.44 10.70 -8.48
N ILE A 32 -1.63 11.01 -7.18
CA ILE A 32 -0.60 10.74 -6.16
C ILE A 32 -0.32 9.24 -6.02
N PHE A 33 -1.36 8.40 -6.07
CA PHE A 33 -1.25 6.96 -5.90
C PHE A 33 -0.52 6.26 -7.06
N PHE A 34 -0.87 6.61 -8.30
CA PHE A 34 -0.29 6.01 -9.52
C PHE A 34 0.97 6.75 -10.01
N GLY A 35 1.12 8.02 -9.65
CA GLY A 35 2.28 8.84 -10.02
C GLY A 35 3.45 8.69 -9.06
N GLY A 36 4.58 9.29 -9.44
CA GLY A 36 5.86 9.18 -8.72
C GLY A 36 5.97 10.01 -7.43
N ARG A 37 4.86 10.52 -6.88
CA ARG A 37 4.86 11.28 -5.62
C ARG A 37 4.51 10.40 -4.43
N GLY A 38 3.51 9.52 -4.58
CA GLY A 38 3.14 8.55 -3.56
C GLY A 38 3.72 7.16 -3.81
N ASP A 39 4.06 6.83 -5.07
CA ASP A 39 4.63 5.54 -5.49
C ASP A 39 3.86 4.30 -4.99
N CYS A 40 2.60 4.47 -4.60
CA CYS A 40 1.79 3.43 -3.96
C CYS A 40 1.56 2.25 -4.93
N ALA A 41 1.36 2.58 -6.21
CA ALA A 41 1.13 1.62 -7.28
C ALA A 41 2.35 0.74 -7.61
N GLN A 42 3.55 1.05 -7.10
CA GLN A 42 4.73 0.18 -7.25
C GLN A 42 4.59 -1.13 -6.47
N CYS A 43 3.84 -1.12 -5.36
CA CYS A 43 3.56 -2.30 -4.54
C CYS A 43 2.09 -2.73 -4.67
N HIS A 44 1.16 -1.78 -4.73
CA HIS A 44 -0.28 -2.04 -4.87
C HIS A 44 -0.69 -2.08 -6.34
N THR A 45 -0.27 -3.13 -7.02
CA THR A 45 -0.38 -3.26 -8.48
C THR A 45 -1.74 -3.77 -8.94
N SER A 46 -2.00 -3.66 -10.25
CA SER A 46 -3.23 -4.08 -10.94
C SER A 46 -4.49 -3.38 -10.41
N ASP A 47 -5.63 -3.64 -11.03
CA ASP A 47 -6.93 -3.17 -10.52
C ASP A 47 -7.34 -3.86 -9.21
N LEU A 48 -6.60 -4.86 -8.73
CA LEU A 48 -6.82 -5.49 -7.42
C LEU A 48 -6.01 -4.85 -6.29
N PHE A 49 -5.09 -3.92 -6.60
CA PHE A 49 -4.23 -3.24 -5.63
C PHE A 49 -3.50 -4.18 -4.67
N VAL A 50 -3.03 -5.30 -5.22
CA VAL A 50 -2.35 -6.38 -4.49
C VAL A 50 -0.94 -6.51 -5.05
N GLY A 51 0.02 -6.77 -4.17
CA GLY A 51 1.39 -7.05 -4.59
C GLY A 51 1.62 -8.54 -4.81
N ASP A 52 2.60 -8.86 -5.66
CA ASP A 52 3.08 -10.21 -5.96
C ASP A 52 4.18 -10.69 -5.00
N GLU A 53 4.87 -9.76 -4.32
CA GLU A 53 5.93 -10.04 -3.36
C GLU A 53 5.59 -9.53 -1.96
N ALA A 54 6.19 -10.17 -0.94
CA ALA A 54 6.17 -9.67 0.42
C ALA A 54 7.15 -8.51 0.58
N ARG A 55 6.76 -7.49 1.35
CA ARG A 55 7.50 -6.22 1.51
C ARG A 55 7.61 -5.85 2.98
N ASN A 56 8.69 -5.18 3.34
CA ASN A 56 8.83 -4.53 4.64
C ASN A 56 8.58 -3.03 4.42
N ASN A 57 7.50 -2.51 5.00
CA ASN A 57 7.09 -1.11 4.87
C ASN A 57 7.63 -0.21 6.00
N GLY A 58 8.56 -0.70 6.81
CA GLY A 58 9.25 0.08 7.83
C GLY A 58 8.41 0.44 9.05
N LEU A 59 7.44 -0.40 9.46
CA LEU A 59 6.68 -0.16 10.70
C LEU A 59 7.57 -0.10 11.95
N ASP A 60 8.65 -0.89 11.98
CA ASP A 60 9.52 -1.04 13.13
C ASP A 60 11.00 -1.05 12.72
N ALA A 61 11.83 -0.30 13.44
CA ALA A 61 13.29 -0.41 13.33
C ALA A 61 13.82 -1.73 13.92
N VAL A 62 13.11 -2.28 14.91
CA VAL A 62 13.42 -3.54 15.58
C VAL A 62 12.31 -4.54 15.30
N LEU A 63 12.60 -5.51 14.44
CA LEU A 63 11.62 -6.50 13.97
C LEU A 63 11.37 -7.57 15.05
N THR A 64 10.19 -7.54 15.65
CA THR A 64 9.74 -8.54 16.64
C THR A 64 8.85 -9.61 16.00
N ASP A 65 7.95 -9.20 15.11
CA ASP A 65 7.29 -10.09 14.16
C ASP A 65 8.15 -10.21 12.89
N LEU A 66 8.63 -11.41 12.60
CA LEU A 66 9.49 -11.67 11.45
C LEU A 66 8.70 -11.86 10.15
N GLY A 67 7.37 -11.97 10.19
CA GLY A 67 6.54 -12.18 9.02
C GLY A 67 7.01 -13.38 8.19
N LEU A 68 7.30 -13.16 6.91
CA LEU A 68 7.81 -14.18 5.99
C LEU A 68 9.10 -14.85 6.51
N GLY A 69 9.98 -14.10 7.20
CA GLY A 69 11.22 -14.63 7.76
C GLY A 69 11.02 -15.75 8.79
N ALA A 70 9.92 -15.73 9.55
CA ALA A 70 9.58 -16.83 10.47
C ALA A 70 9.22 -18.12 9.73
N VAL A 71 8.74 -18.02 8.48
CA VAL A 71 8.34 -19.17 7.66
C VAL A 71 9.53 -19.71 6.87
N THR A 72 10.34 -18.83 6.27
CA THR A 72 11.46 -19.23 5.41
C THR A 72 12.74 -19.53 6.18
N GLY A 73 12.91 -18.96 7.38
CA GLY A 73 14.16 -19.01 8.15
C GLY A 73 15.29 -18.14 7.58
N ASN A 74 15.03 -17.36 6.53
CA ASN A 74 16.00 -16.47 5.90
C ASN A 74 15.90 -15.06 6.50
N ALA A 75 16.99 -14.56 7.07
CA ALA A 75 17.03 -13.24 7.69
C ALA A 75 16.71 -12.10 6.70
N ASN A 76 16.94 -12.29 5.40
CA ASN A 76 16.59 -11.31 4.37
C ASN A 76 15.06 -11.17 4.17
N ASP A 77 14.25 -12.05 4.75
CA ASP A 77 12.79 -11.99 4.69
C ASP A 77 12.15 -11.47 5.98
N ASN A 78 12.95 -11.13 6.99
CA ASN A 78 12.44 -10.62 8.26
C ASN A 78 11.63 -9.34 8.05
N GLY A 79 10.48 -9.24 8.72
CA GLY A 79 9.58 -8.08 8.67
C GLY A 79 8.85 -7.90 7.34
N LYS A 80 8.98 -8.85 6.40
CA LYS A 80 8.24 -8.81 5.14
C LYS A 80 6.86 -9.42 5.32
N PHE A 81 5.85 -8.68 4.91
CA PHE A 81 4.46 -9.12 4.90
C PHE A 81 3.88 -9.05 3.50
N LYS A 82 2.86 -9.87 3.24
CA LYS A 82 2.12 -9.81 1.99
C LYS A 82 1.51 -8.41 1.79
N VAL A 83 1.70 -7.84 0.61
CA VAL A 83 0.98 -6.63 0.20
C VAL A 83 -0.48 -6.99 -0.09
N GLY A 84 -1.36 -6.76 0.88
CA GLY A 84 -2.79 -7.04 0.78
C GLY A 84 -3.51 -6.16 -0.24
N SER A 85 -4.69 -6.61 -0.69
CA SER A 85 -5.55 -5.80 -1.56
C SER A 85 -6.08 -4.58 -0.81
N LEU A 86 -6.11 -3.42 -1.47
CA LEU A 86 -6.75 -2.21 -0.94
C LEU A 86 -8.25 -2.11 -1.27
N ARG A 87 -8.84 -3.14 -1.89
CA ARG A 87 -10.28 -3.16 -2.13
C ARG A 87 -11.03 -3.26 -0.80
N ASN A 88 -11.97 -2.34 -0.59
CA ASN A 88 -12.72 -2.18 0.67
C ASN A 88 -11.86 -1.77 1.88
N ILE A 89 -10.67 -1.21 1.67
CA ILE A 89 -9.75 -0.91 2.78
C ILE A 89 -10.39 0.00 3.85
N GLU A 90 -11.25 0.94 3.46
CA GLU A 90 -11.99 1.81 4.40
C GLU A 90 -12.88 1.03 5.40
N LEU A 91 -13.23 -0.23 5.09
CA LEU A 91 -14.13 -1.07 5.90
C LEU A 91 -13.39 -2.09 6.77
N THR A 92 -12.06 -2.08 6.78
CA THR A 92 -11.25 -3.14 7.40
C THR A 92 -10.30 -2.63 8.47
N ALA A 93 -10.63 -1.54 9.14
CA ALA A 93 -9.91 -1.13 10.33
C ALA A 93 -9.94 -2.24 11.41
N PRO A 94 -8.89 -2.37 12.24
CA PRO A 94 -7.66 -1.59 12.22
C PRO A 94 -6.67 -2.05 11.12
N TYR A 95 -5.69 -1.21 10.82
CA TYR A 95 -4.75 -1.38 9.70
C TYR A 95 -3.39 -1.94 10.13
N MET A 96 -2.63 -2.40 9.13
CA MET A 96 -1.35 -3.12 9.27
C MET A 96 -1.52 -4.55 9.81
N HIS A 97 -0.42 -5.31 9.83
CA HIS A 97 -0.43 -6.72 10.24
C HIS A 97 -0.76 -6.91 11.73
N ASP A 98 -0.52 -5.89 12.54
CA ASP A 98 -0.71 -5.90 13.98
C ASP A 98 -1.84 -4.98 14.47
N GLY A 99 -2.54 -4.31 13.55
CA GLY A 99 -3.69 -3.48 13.88
C GLY A 99 -3.34 -2.19 14.63
N ARG A 100 -2.11 -1.68 14.55
CA ARG A 100 -1.69 -0.51 15.36
C ARG A 100 -2.28 0.84 14.91
N PHE A 101 -2.82 0.91 13.70
CA PHE A 101 -3.44 2.13 13.16
C PHE A 101 -4.95 1.96 13.07
N GLU A 102 -5.68 2.95 13.58
CA GLU A 102 -7.15 2.94 13.62
C GLU A 102 -7.75 3.66 12.40
N THR A 103 -6.96 4.51 11.74
CA THR A 103 -7.40 5.36 10.63
C THR A 103 -6.51 5.21 9.39
N LEU A 104 -7.07 5.48 8.20
CA LEU A 104 -6.28 5.52 6.97
C LEU A 104 -5.32 6.71 6.96
N GLU A 105 -5.67 7.80 7.64
CA GLU A 105 -4.80 8.96 7.82
C GLU A 105 -3.49 8.58 8.52
N GLU A 106 -3.54 7.77 9.59
CA GLU A 106 -2.33 7.25 10.25
C GLU A 106 -1.49 6.36 9.31
N VAL A 107 -2.14 5.58 8.43
CA VAL A 107 -1.45 4.81 7.40
C VAL A 107 -0.72 5.72 6.41
N ILE A 108 -1.37 6.80 5.97
CA ILE A 108 -0.77 7.77 5.05
C ILE A 108 0.37 8.53 5.74
N ASP A 109 0.20 8.94 7.01
CA ASP A 109 1.25 9.60 7.79
C ASP A 109 2.48 8.71 7.99
N HIS A 110 2.26 7.39 8.16
CA HIS A 110 3.35 6.41 8.18
C HIS A 110 4.17 6.43 6.89
N TYR A 111 3.53 6.31 5.73
CA TYR A 111 4.25 6.35 4.45
C TYR A 111 4.86 7.73 4.15
N ASN A 112 4.27 8.82 4.64
CA ASN A 112 4.76 10.17 4.42
C ASN A 112 5.96 10.52 5.30
N SER A 113 6.06 9.99 6.52
CA SER A 113 7.11 10.39 7.47
C SER A 113 7.45 9.38 8.58
N GLY A 114 6.65 8.32 8.75
CA GLY A 114 6.78 7.36 9.85
C GLY A 114 7.65 6.14 9.56
N VAL A 115 8.06 5.93 8.30
CA VAL A 115 8.92 4.81 7.87
C VAL A 115 10.20 4.77 8.71
N GLN A 116 10.46 3.60 9.29
CA GLN A 116 11.64 3.31 10.08
C GLN A 116 12.63 2.44 9.29
N ALA A 117 13.89 2.83 9.29
CA ALA A 117 14.95 2.06 8.68
C ALA A 117 15.18 0.73 9.42
N SER A 118 15.27 -0.36 8.67
CA SER A 118 15.64 -1.69 9.14
C SER A 118 16.43 -2.43 8.06
N ALA A 119 17.10 -3.53 8.41
CA ALA A 119 18.01 -4.24 7.50
C ALA A 119 17.33 -4.81 6.23
N THR A 120 16.01 -4.94 6.23
CA THR A 120 15.21 -5.51 5.13
C THR A 120 14.16 -4.54 4.60
N LEU A 121 14.26 -3.24 4.96
CA LEU A 121 13.37 -2.19 4.44
C LEU A 121 13.34 -2.26 2.91
N ASP A 122 12.15 -2.11 2.33
CA ASP A 122 12.05 -2.06 0.88
C ASP A 122 12.72 -0.78 0.34
N ASN A 123 13.59 -0.93 -0.64
CA ASN A 123 14.43 0.14 -1.19
C ASN A 123 13.65 1.29 -1.85
N ARG A 124 12.35 1.10 -2.12
CA ARG A 124 11.47 2.17 -2.62
C ARG A 124 11.03 3.13 -1.52
N LEU A 125 11.29 2.79 -0.26
CA LEU A 125 10.93 3.57 0.93
C LEU A 125 12.17 4.13 1.66
N GLU A 126 13.36 4.03 1.05
CA GLU A 126 14.61 4.61 1.54
C GLU A 126 14.76 6.11 1.26
#